data_AF-A0A935E480-F1
#
_entry.id   AF-A0A935E480-F1
#
_cell.length_a   1.000
_cell.length_b   1.000
_cell.length_c   1.000
_cell.angle_alpha   90.00
_cell.angle_beta   90.00
_cell.angle_gamma   90.00
#
_symmetry.space_group_name_H-M   'P 1'
#
loop_
_entity.id
_entity.type
_entity.pdbx_description
1 polymer ?
#
loop_
_entity_poly.entity_id
_entity_poly.type
_entity_poly.pdbx_seq_one_letter_code
_entity_poly.pdbx_strand_id
1 'polypeptide(L)'
;MTDDDIQLIHSPLTQTYSADGHTLQIEIYRGAGSLWILEIVDELGTSTVWDEQFETDTAALAAAFLAIEEEGIHHFVTTAQREADEPERGLAQAAHPRAPGATPDILAPLSDEELDALDGFLLDQDTEEGMTLDMLDGFLHALALGPETVQPSRWLPKVWGQGDGAMLPPAVDLDEANHLLGLVMRHFNSIVLGLEQVPPALYPLWPITHFDAGEFEDAETWAYGFTEAVKLSPSAWQPLFDHPEGRQWYRPIHLLGADEVSPEEEALTRTPAQRAALSAQIEGSLLQMHAFWLPLRQVVAERARARARRLSPKVGRNEPCPCGSGKKFKKCCGAPSELH
;
A
#
# COMPACT_ATOMS: atom_id res chain seq x y z
N MET A 1 29.05 -22.94 -6.37
CA MET A 1 28.14 -23.55 -7.37
C MET A 1 27.42 -22.41 -8.04
N THR A 2 27.20 -22.57 -9.34
CA THR A 2 27.08 -21.56 -10.39
C THR A 2 25.96 -20.53 -10.19
N ASP A 3 26.29 -19.29 -10.52
CA ASP A 3 25.39 -18.18 -10.82
C ASP A 3 24.68 -18.55 -12.13
N ASP A 4 23.47 -19.12 -12.05
CA ASP A 4 22.63 -19.34 -13.22
C ASP A 4 22.02 -18.00 -13.62
N ASP A 5 22.69 -17.31 -14.55
CA ASP A 5 22.12 -16.17 -15.28
C ASP A 5 20.80 -16.63 -15.95
N ILE A 6 19.66 -16.21 -15.39
CA ILE A 6 18.35 -16.49 -15.99
C ILE A 6 18.29 -15.74 -17.32
N GLN A 7 18.38 -16.49 -18.44
CA GLN A 7 18.20 -15.93 -19.77
C GLN A 7 16.75 -15.50 -19.98
N LEU A 8 16.54 -14.20 -20.18
CA LEU A 8 15.25 -13.64 -20.56
C LEU A 8 15.04 -13.75 -22.07
N ILE A 9 13.88 -14.26 -22.47
CA ILE A 9 13.41 -14.35 -23.85
C ILE A 9 12.35 -13.28 -24.03
N HIS A 10 12.62 -12.28 -24.86
CA HIS A 10 11.65 -11.24 -25.22
C HIS A 10 10.77 -11.73 -26.38
N SER A 11 9.48 -11.41 -26.29
CA SER A 11 8.53 -11.68 -27.36
C SER A 11 8.80 -10.74 -28.54
N PRO A 12 8.67 -11.21 -29.79
CA PRO A 12 8.67 -10.35 -30.96
C PRO A 12 7.45 -9.40 -31.02
N LEU A 13 6.47 -9.56 -30.13
CA LEU A 13 5.29 -8.71 -30.00
C LEU A 13 5.51 -7.53 -29.04
N THR A 14 6.66 -7.46 -28.39
CA THR A 14 7.14 -6.25 -27.70
C THR A 14 7.12 -5.09 -28.67
N GLN A 15 6.46 -3.99 -28.32
CA GLN A 15 6.29 -2.87 -29.24
C GLN A 15 6.06 -1.55 -28.52
N THR A 16 6.25 -0.47 -29.27
CA THR A 16 5.95 0.88 -28.85
C THR A 16 4.51 1.24 -29.18
N TYR A 17 3.81 1.86 -28.24
CA TYR A 17 2.47 2.41 -28.44
C TYR A 17 2.48 3.92 -28.14
N SER A 18 1.92 4.73 -29.03
CA SER A 18 1.84 6.19 -28.85
C SER A 18 0.43 6.70 -29.08
N ALA A 19 -0.07 7.48 -28.14
CA ALA A 19 -1.36 8.18 -28.20
C ALA A 19 -1.28 9.47 -27.36
N ASP A 20 -2.10 10.48 -27.68
CA ASP A 20 -2.22 11.74 -26.91
C ASP A 20 -0.89 12.44 -26.56
N GLY A 21 0.12 12.31 -27.43
CA GLY A 21 1.44 12.93 -27.25
C GLY A 21 2.41 12.15 -26.37
N HIS A 22 2.01 11.01 -25.81
CA HIS A 22 2.86 10.14 -25.00
C HIS A 22 3.21 8.84 -25.73
N THR A 23 4.34 8.25 -25.34
CA THR A 23 4.82 6.98 -25.85
C THR A 23 5.08 6.00 -24.71
N LEU A 24 4.55 4.80 -24.85
CA LEU A 24 4.77 3.66 -23.95
C LEU A 24 5.56 2.58 -24.68
N GLN A 25 6.43 1.86 -23.97
CA GLN A 25 6.96 0.57 -24.39
C GLN A 25 6.17 -0.54 -23.73
N ILE A 26 5.54 -1.38 -24.55
CA ILE A 26 4.88 -2.61 -24.11
C ILE A 26 5.92 -3.73 -24.23
N GLU A 27 6.51 -4.10 -23.10
CA GLU A 27 7.52 -5.14 -22.96
C GLU A 27 6.86 -6.47 -22.57
N ILE A 28 7.16 -7.52 -23.33
CA ILE A 28 6.64 -8.86 -23.05
C ILE A 28 7.80 -9.84 -23.05
N TYR A 29 8.09 -10.44 -21.91
CA TYR A 29 9.26 -11.29 -21.75
C TYR A 29 9.02 -12.45 -20.79
N ARG A 30 9.90 -13.45 -20.82
CA ARG A 30 9.87 -14.60 -19.88
C ARG A 30 11.24 -15.17 -19.61
N GLY A 31 11.38 -15.90 -18.52
CA GLY A 31 12.52 -16.80 -18.32
C GLY A 31 12.37 -18.09 -19.13
N ALA A 32 13.48 -18.79 -19.36
CA ALA A 32 13.46 -20.10 -20.01
C ALA A 32 12.58 -21.09 -19.20
N GLY A 33 11.44 -21.49 -19.79
CA GLY A 33 10.49 -22.41 -19.16
C GLY A 33 9.45 -21.76 -18.23
N SER A 34 9.36 -20.42 -18.17
CA SER A 34 8.30 -19.72 -17.43
C SER A 34 7.17 -19.22 -18.34
N LEU A 35 6.11 -18.70 -17.71
CA LEU A 35 5.05 -17.93 -18.36
C LEU A 35 5.55 -16.52 -18.70
N TRP A 36 4.80 -15.82 -19.55
CA TRP A 36 5.08 -14.48 -20.04
C TRP A 36 4.70 -13.41 -19.02
N ILE A 37 5.52 -12.39 -18.92
CA ILE A 37 5.31 -11.22 -18.08
C ILE A 37 5.04 -10.05 -19.01
N LEU A 38 4.03 -9.26 -18.68
CA LEU A 38 3.73 -7.98 -19.32
C LEU A 38 4.27 -6.85 -18.45
N GLU A 39 4.96 -5.92 -19.08
CA GLU A 39 5.43 -4.68 -18.48
C GLU A 39 5.13 -3.52 -19.45
N ILE A 40 4.56 -2.44 -18.94
CA ILE A 40 4.38 -1.19 -19.69
C ILE A 40 5.29 -0.14 -19.08
N VAL A 41 6.13 0.48 -19.90
CA VAL A 41 7.12 1.45 -19.47
C VAL A 41 6.88 2.79 -20.16
N ASP A 42 6.83 3.89 -19.41
CA ASP A 42 6.76 5.23 -19.98
C ASP A 42 8.10 5.72 -20.55
N GLU A 43 8.10 6.88 -21.20
CA GLU A 43 9.30 7.50 -21.78
C GLU A 43 10.37 7.86 -20.73
N LEU A 44 9.98 7.98 -19.46
CA LEU A 44 10.89 8.25 -18.34
C LEU A 44 11.42 6.98 -17.67
N GLY A 45 10.98 5.80 -18.13
CA GLY A 45 11.44 4.51 -17.59
C GLY A 45 10.67 4.05 -16.35
N THR A 46 9.53 4.66 -16.05
CA THR A 46 8.63 4.17 -15.00
C THR A 46 7.82 3.02 -15.55
N SER A 47 7.81 1.90 -14.83
CA SER A 47 7.16 0.70 -15.30
C SER A 47 6.00 0.24 -14.43
N THR A 48 4.96 -0.20 -15.10
CA THR A 48 3.84 -0.96 -14.56
C THR A 48 4.04 -2.41 -15.00
N VAL A 49 4.30 -3.30 -14.04
CA VAL A 49 4.50 -4.74 -14.31
C VAL A 49 3.26 -5.47 -13.84
N TRP A 50 2.73 -6.35 -14.69
CA TRP A 50 1.59 -7.18 -14.33
C TRP A 50 2.04 -8.30 -13.39
N ASP A 51 1.32 -8.45 -12.28
CA ASP A 51 1.54 -9.53 -11.31
C ASP A 51 1.11 -10.90 -11.87
N GLU A 52 0.09 -10.92 -12.75
CA GLU A 52 -0.35 -12.12 -13.46
C GLU A 52 0.59 -12.44 -14.64
N GLN A 53 0.97 -13.72 -14.74
CA GLN A 53 1.76 -14.22 -15.86
C GLN A 53 0.86 -14.88 -16.91
N PHE A 54 1.21 -14.72 -18.18
CA PHE A 54 0.40 -15.13 -19.32
C PHE A 54 0.96 -16.40 -19.98
N GLU A 55 0.07 -17.32 -20.39
CA GLU A 55 0.49 -18.53 -21.12
C GLU A 55 1.11 -18.23 -22.48
N THR A 56 0.65 -17.15 -23.14
CA THR A 56 1.15 -16.71 -24.45
C THR A 56 1.49 -15.23 -24.43
N ASP A 57 2.46 -14.84 -25.26
CA ASP A 57 2.82 -13.43 -25.46
C ASP A 57 1.72 -12.64 -26.16
N THR A 58 0.87 -13.30 -26.96
CA THR A 58 -0.34 -12.70 -27.53
C THR A 58 -1.38 -12.31 -26.48
N ALA A 59 -1.53 -13.11 -25.41
CA ALA A 59 -2.46 -12.80 -24.32
C ALA A 59 -1.94 -11.62 -23.47
N ALA A 60 -0.63 -11.60 -23.20
CA ALA A 60 0.02 -10.45 -22.59
C ALA A 60 -0.18 -9.17 -23.42
N LEU A 61 0.01 -9.22 -24.74
CA LEU A 61 -0.18 -8.03 -25.57
C LEU A 61 -1.64 -7.55 -25.59
N ALA A 62 -2.60 -8.47 -25.63
CA ALA A 62 -4.01 -8.13 -25.57
C ALA A 62 -4.38 -7.44 -24.25
N ALA A 63 -3.85 -7.94 -23.12
CA ALA A 63 -4.04 -7.31 -21.81
C ALA A 63 -3.47 -5.89 -21.76
N ALA A 64 -2.30 -5.66 -22.38
CA ALA A 64 -1.70 -4.33 -22.45
C ALA A 64 -2.60 -3.33 -23.19
N PHE A 65 -3.15 -3.72 -24.34
CA PHE A 65 -4.03 -2.84 -25.11
C PHE A 65 -5.37 -2.61 -24.44
N LEU A 66 -5.96 -3.64 -23.83
CA LEU A 66 -7.19 -3.48 -23.07
C LEU A 66 -7.00 -2.51 -21.90
N ALA A 67 -5.91 -2.65 -21.13
CA ALA A 67 -5.61 -1.73 -20.03
C ALA A 67 -5.38 -0.29 -20.53
N ILE A 68 -4.65 -0.09 -21.64
CA ILE A 68 -4.47 1.25 -22.21
C ILE A 68 -5.79 1.85 -22.74
N GLU A 69 -6.67 1.03 -23.32
CA GLU A 69 -7.97 1.48 -23.84
C GLU A 69 -8.96 1.81 -22.71
N GLU A 70 -8.97 1.02 -21.64
CA GLU A 70 -9.88 1.18 -20.49
C GLU A 70 -9.43 2.30 -19.54
N GLU A 71 -8.13 2.37 -19.22
CA GLU A 71 -7.59 3.30 -18.21
C GLU A 71 -7.01 4.57 -18.81
N GLY A 72 -6.72 4.56 -20.12
CA GLY A 72 -6.12 5.66 -20.85
C GLY A 72 -4.59 5.72 -20.70
N ILE A 73 -3.91 6.23 -21.73
CA ILE A 73 -2.45 6.23 -21.80
C ILE A 73 -1.78 6.96 -20.62
N HIS A 74 -2.41 8.00 -20.08
CA HIS A 74 -1.88 8.79 -18.96
C HIS A 74 -1.82 8.02 -17.63
N HIS A 75 -2.56 6.92 -17.48
CA HIS A 75 -2.45 6.05 -16.31
C HIS A 75 -1.04 5.45 -16.20
N PHE A 76 -0.43 5.18 -17.35
CA PHE A 76 0.88 4.56 -17.46
C PHE A 76 2.01 5.59 -17.56
N VAL A 77 1.74 6.88 -17.36
CA VAL A 77 2.70 7.99 -17.49
C VAL A 77 2.84 8.71 -16.14
N THR A 78 4.06 8.95 -15.69
CA THR A 78 4.31 9.59 -14.38
C THR A 78 3.71 10.99 -14.21
N THR A 79 3.44 11.36 -12.95
CA THR A 79 3.06 12.73 -12.54
C THR A 79 4.06 13.80 -12.97
N ALA A 80 5.36 13.50 -13.00
CA ALA A 80 6.39 14.45 -13.45
C ALA A 80 6.26 14.81 -14.95
N GLN A 81 5.74 13.90 -15.79
CA GLN A 81 5.37 14.19 -17.17
C GLN A 81 4.02 14.91 -17.27
N ARG A 82 3.06 14.55 -16.43
CA ARG A 82 1.74 15.21 -16.37
C ARG A 82 1.83 16.69 -15.95
N GLU A 83 2.74 17.03 -15.05
CA GLU A 83 3.00 18.40 -14.58
C GLU A 83 3.77 19.25 -15.60
N ALA A 84 4.56 18.63 -16.49
CA ALA A 84 5.32 19.35 -17.51
C ALA A 84 4.45 19.91 -18.65
N ASP A 85 3.25 19.36 -18.84
CA ASP A 85 2.30 19.76 -19.89
C ASP A 85 1.17 20.70 -19.41
N GLU A 86 1.08 21.02 -18.10
CA GLU A 86 0.11 22.00 -17.59
C GLU A 86 0.62 23.45 -17.66
N PRO A 87 -0.10 24.39 -18.31
CA PRO A 87 0.32 25.78 -18.35
C PRO A 87 0.06 26.49 -17.01
N GLU A 88 1.12 27.08 -16.46
CA GLU A 88 1.21 27.79 -15.18
C GLU A 88 -0.02 28.66 -14.81
N ARG A 89 -0.59 28.41 -13.63
CA ARG A 89 -1.32 29.44 -12.86
C ARG A 89 -0.96 29.41 -11.37
N GLY A 90 0.04 30.24 -11.03
CA GLY A 90 -0.06 31.27 -9.98
C GLY A 90 -0.33 30.85 -8.53
N LEU A 91 0.71 31.00 -7.71
CA LEU A 91 0.68 31.10 -6.24
C LEU A 91 -0.37 32.11 -5.71
N ALA A 92 -1.26 31.68 -4.81
CA ALA A 92 -1.52 32.28 -3.48
C ALA A 92 -2.80 31.75 -2.80
N GLN A 93 -2.67 31.51 -1.48
CA GLN A 93 -3.62 31.20 -0.42
C GLN A 93 -5.08 31.71 -0.55
N ALA A 94 -6.05 30.85 -0.22
CA ALA A 94 -6.97 31.01 0.92
C ALA A 94 -8.06 29.92 0.86
N ALA A 95 -8.44 29.38 2.03
CA ALA A 95 -9.56 28.46 2.20
C ALA A 95 -10.83 28.99 1.51
N HIS A 96 -11.37 28.23 0.56
CA HIS A 96 -12.72 28.38 0.02
C HIS A 96 -13.35 26.97 -0.11
N PRO A 97 -14.69 26.87 0.00
CA PRO A 97 -15.38 25.58 0.03
C PRO A 97 -15.24 24.89 -1.32
N ARG A 98 -14.89 23.60 -1.32
CA ARG A 98 -14.73 22.79 -2.54
C ARG A 98 -16.04 22.75 -3.33
N ALA A 99 -15.93 22.94 -4.66
CA ALA A 99 -17.03 22.76 -5.60
C ALA A 99 -17.37 21.26 -5.73
N PRO A 100 -18.65 20.89 -5.98
CA PRO A 100 -19.04 19.51 -6.18
C PRO A 100 -18.52 19.02 -7.54
N GLY A 101 -17.68 17.98 -7.55
CA GLY A 101 -17.18 17.32 -8.75
C GLY A 101 -15.66 17.37 -8.99
N ALA A 102 -14.85 17.78 -8.01
CA ALA A 102 -13.41 17.55 -8.08
C ALA A 102 -13.11 16.05 -7.90
N THR A 103 -12.31 15.46 -8.79
CA THR A 103 -11.79 14.10 -8.62
C THR A 103 -11.06 14.00 -7.28
N PRO A 104 -11.37 13.02 -6.42
CA PRO A 104 -10.71 12.87 -5.13
C PRO A 104 -9.20 12.70 -5.34
N ASP A 105 -8.41 13.43 -4.57
CA ASP A 105 -6.97 13.21 -4.52
C ASP A 105 -6.72 11.82 -3.92
N ILE A 106 -6.13 10.93 -4.71
CA ILE A 106 -5.90 9.52 -4.38
C ILE A 106 -4.95 9.37 -3.18
N LEU A 107 -4.16 10.41 -2.88
CA LEU A 107 -3.23 10.44 -1.75
C LEU A 107 -3.79 11.18 -0.54
N ALA A 108 -4.94 11.84 -0.67
CA ALA A 108 -5.58 12.51 0.44
C ALA A 108 -6.28 11.50 1.37
N PRO A 109 -6.26 11.75 2.69
CA PRO A 109 -7.10 11.01 3.64
C PRO A 109 -8.57 11.03 3.23
N LEU A 110 -9.33 10.04 3.68
CA LEU A 110 -10.77 10.04 3.53
C LEU A 110 -11.38 11.25 4.27
N SER A 111 -12.38 11.85 3.66
CA SER A 111 -13.23 12.84 4.34
C SER A 111 -14.22 12.15 5.28
N ASP A 112 -14.79 12.91 6.22
CA ASP A 112 -15.82 12.40 7.14
C ASP A 112 -17.00 11.77 6.38
N GLU A 113 -17.44 12.37 5.27
CA GLU A 113 -18.51 11.83 4.43
C GLU A 113 -18.15 10.48 3.79
N GLU A 114 -16.88 10.29 3.41
CA GLU A 114 -16.39 9.03 2.84
C GLU A 114 -16.19 7.96 3.91
N LEU A 115 -15.77 8.36 5.11
CA LEU A 115 -15.70 7.47 6.28
C LEU A 115 -17.10 7.01 6.69
N ASP A 116 -18.07 7.93 6.78
CA ASP A 116 -19.47 7.61 7.09
C ASP A 116 -20.09 6.68 6.03
N ALA A 117 -19.76 6.88 4.75
CA ALA A 117 -20.21 5.99 3.67
C ALA A 117 -19.61 4.58 3.78
N LEU A 118 -18.32 4.49 4.09
CA LEU A 118 -17.65 3.21 4.32
C LEU A 118 -18.20 2.51 5.58
N ASP A 119 -18.38 3.24 6.68
CA ASP A 119 -18.94 2.71 7.93
C ASP A 119 -20.36 2.19 7.71
N GLY A 120 -21.21 2.98 7.03
CA GLY A 120 -22.57 2.57 6.68
C GLY A 120 -22.60 1.27 5.87
N PHE A 121 -21.71 1.14 4.87
CA PHE A 121 -21.61 -0.10 4.09
C PHE A 121 -21.18 -1.29 4.97
N LEU A 122 -20.15 -1.12 5.79
CA LEU A 122 -19.60 -2.17 6.65
C LEU A 122 -20.63 -2.64 7.70
N LEU A 123 -21.40 -1.70 8.27
CA LEU A 123 -22.47 -2.01 9.22
C LEU A 123 -23.67 -2.72 8.57
N ASP A 124 -23.96 -2.40 7.30
CA ASP A 124 -25.06 -3.02 6.55
C ASP A 124 -24.72 -4.45 6.07
N GLN A 125 -23.44 -4.85 6.12
CA GLN A 125 -23.06 -6.24 5.85
C GLN A 125 -23.54 -7.13 7.00
N ASP A 126 -24.58 -7.94 6.75
CA ASP A 126 -25.07 -8.97 7.68
C ASP A 126 -24.14 -10.20 7.67
N THR A 127 -22.85 -9.98 7.98
CA THR A 127 -21.85 -11.05 8.11
C THR A 127 -21.32 -11.08 9.54
N GLU A 128 -21.36 -12.25 10.18
CA GLU A 128 -20.79 -12.42 11.53
C GLU A 128 -19.25 -12.23 11.56
N GLU A 129 -18.60 -12.28 10.39
CA GLU A 129 -17.14 -12.22 10.24
C GLU A 129 -16.62 -10.92 9.60
N GLY A 130 -17.52 -9.99 9.24
CA GLY A 130 -17.16 -8.70 8.63
C GLY A 130 -16.57 -7.71 9.63
N MET A 131 -15.73 -6.79 9.15
CA MET A 131 -15.13 -5.75 9.99
C MET A 131 -16.03 -4.51 10.05
N THR A 132 -16.18 -3.93 11.24
CA THR A 132 -16.63 -2.55 11.42
C THR A 132 -15.53 -1.56 11.04
N LEU A 133 -15.84 -0.26 10.87
CA LEU A 133 -14.83 0.73 10.47
C LEU A 133 -13.66 0.84 11.45
N ASP A 134 -13.93 0.84 12.76
CA ASP A 134 -12.91 0.89 13.81
C ASP A 134 -12.06 -0.40 13.87
N MET A 135 -12.67 -1.56 13.64
CA MET A 135 -11.93 -2.83 13.48
C MET A 135 -11.01 -2.77 12.25
N LEU A 136 -11.54 -2.33 11.10
CA LEU A 136 -10.77 -2.17 9.87
C LEU A 136 -9.60 -1.20 10.09
N ASP A 137 -9.83 -0.07 10.76
CA ASP A 137 -8.78 0.90 11.03
C ASP A 137 -7.62 0.28 11.83
N GLY A 138 -7.91 -0.44 12.92
CA GLY A 138 -6.88 -1.11 13.70
C GLY A 138 -6.15 -2.21 12.93
N PHE A 139 -6.89 -2.95 12.10
CA PHE A 139 -6.35 -3.97 11.22
C PHE A 139 -5.37 -3.35 10.20
N LEU A 140 -5.75 -2.26 9.54
CA LEU A 140 -4.90 -1.54 8.60
C LEU A 140 -3.68 -0.90 9.27
N HIS A 141 -3.82 -0.40 10.51
CA HIS A 141 -2.68 0.09 11.29
C HIS A 141 -1.64 -1.00 11.55
N ALA A 142 -2.07 -2.21 11.92
CA ALA A 142 -1.16 -3.34 12.08
C ALA A 142 -0.48 -3.75 10.77
N LEU A 143 -1.20 -3.76 9.65
CA LEU A 143 -0.62 -4.01 8.33
C LEU A 143 0.41 -2.94 7.94
N ALA A 144 0.09 -1.66 8.17
CA ALA A 144 0.96 -0.53 7.86
C ALA A 144 2.19 -0.49 8.77
N LEU A 145 2.06 -0.91 10.03
CA LEU A 145 3.08 -0.95 11.07
C LEU A 145 3.87 -2.28 11.12
N GLY A 146 3.38 -3.33 10.49
CA GLY A 146 3.96 -4.65 10.51
C GLY A 146 5.41 -4.76 9.97
N PRO A 147 6.11 -5.83 10.31
CA PRO A 147 7.50 -6.07 9.88
C PRO A 147 7.65 -6.38 8.39
N GLU A 148 6.56 -6.77 7.72
CA GLU A 148 6.53 -7.17 6.32
C GLU A 148 5.27 -6.68 5.60
N THR A 149 5.33 -6.59 4.28
CA THR A 149 4.17 -6.30 3.44
C THR A 149 3.32 -7.56 3.27
N VAL A 150 2.07 -7.51 3.72
CA VAL A 150 1.10 -8.59 3.52
C VAL A 150 0.29 -8.32 2.25
N GLN A 151 0.23 -9.31 1.36
CA GLN A 151 -0.46 -9.18 0.08
C GLN A 151 -1.98 -8.96 0.28
N PRO A 152 -2.61 -8.04 -0.47
CA PRO A 152 -4.06 -7.79 -0.49
C PRO A 152 -4.91 -9.07 -0.44
N SER A 153 -4.56 -10.07 -1.24
CA SER A 153 -5.26 -11.37 -1.31
C SER A 153 -5.35 -12.14 -0.01
N ARG A 154 -4.49 -11.83 0.98
CA ARG A 154 -4.49 -12.48 2.29
C ARG A 154 -5.37 -11.77 3.32
N TRP A 155 -5.75 -10.52 3.08
CA TRP A 155 -6.36 -9.68 4.11
C TRP A 155 -7.65 -8.97 3.68
N LEU A 156 -7.81 -8.62 2.39
CA LEU A 156 -9.04 -8.00 1.89
C LEU A 156 -10.29 -8.87 2.06
N PRO A 157 -10.27 -10.20 1.81
CA PRO A 157 -11.46 -11.03 2.02
C PRO A 157 -11.98 -10.98 3.46
N LYS A 158 -11.08 -10.76 4.43
CA LYS A 158 -11.43 -10.65 5.85
C LYS A 158 -12.17 -9.35 6.17
N VAL A 159 -11.92 -8.26 5.45
CA VAL A 159 -12.63 -6.99 5.64
C VAL A 159 -14.14 -7.20 5.44
N TRP A 160 -14.49 -8.02 4.44
CA TRP A 160 -15.86 -8.28 4.05
C TRP A 160 -16.51 -9.47 4.79
N GLY A 161 -15.75 -10.20 5.61
CA GLY A 161 -16.21 -11.45 6.22
C GLY A 161 -16.40 -12.59 5.21
N GLN A 162 -15.64 -12.57 4.11
CA GLN A 162 -15.75 -13.59 3.05
C GLN A 162 -14.82 -14.78 3.31
N GLY A 163 -15.41 -15.92 3.66
CA GLY A 163 -14.69 -17.19 3.87
C GLY A 163 -14.23 -17.91 2.59
N ASP A 164 -14.66 -17.46 1.41
CA ASP A 164 -14.29 -18.04 0.11
C ASP A 164 -13.04 -17.39 -0.52
N GLY A 165 -12.52 -16.33 0.09
CA GLY A 165 -11.32 -15.62 -0.37
C GLY A 165 -11.59 -14.59 -1.47
N ALA A 166 -12.85 -14.22 -1.73
CA ALA A 166 -13.16 -13.16 -2.68
C ALA A 166 -12.62 -11.79 -2.21
N MET A 167 -12.12 -11.01 -3.17
CA MET A 167 -11.46 -9.73 -2.91
C MET A 167 -12.43 -8.55 -2.93
N LEU A 168 -13.53 -8.72 -3.65
CA LEU A 168 -14.54 -7.69 -3.84
C LEU A 168 -15.63 -7.83 -2.76
N PRO A 169 -16.14 -6.70 -2.24
CA PRO A 169 -17.25 -6.72 -1.31
C PRO A 169 -18.45 -7.50 -1.89
N PRO A 170 -19.18 -8.26 -1.06
CA PRO A 170 -20.33 -9.02 -1.51
C PRO A 170 -21.51 -8.10 -1.84
N ALA A 171 -22.47 -8.65 -2.61
CA ALA A 171 -23.80 -8.08 -2.79
C ALA A 171 -23.89 -6.65 -3.38
N VAL A 172 -22.81 -6.16 -3.98
CA VAL A 172 -22.76 -4.87 -4.71
C VAL A 172 -22.43 -5.08 -6.18
N ASP A 173 -22.70 -4.07 -7.00
CA ASP A 173 -22.22 -4.07 -8.38
C ASP A 173 -20.72 -3.75 -8.47
N LEU A 174 -20.14 -3.86 -9.67
CA LEU A 174 -18.70 -3.70 -9.86
C LEU A 174 -18.23 -2.27 -9.61
N ASP A 175 -19.06 -1.26 -9.92
CA ASP A 175 -18.70 0.15 -9.74
C ASP A 175 -18.67 0.51 -8.25
N GLU A 176 -19.68 0.06 -7.50
CA GLU A 176 -19.74 0.20 -6.05
C GLU A 176 -18.64 -0.61 -5.35
N ALA A 177 -18.35 -1.82 -5.83
CA ALA A 177 -17.24 -2.63 -5.32
C ALA A 177 -15.87 -1.94 -5.49
N ASN A 178 -15.61 -1.39 -6.68
CA ASN A 178 -14.40 -0.65 -6.96
C ASN A 178 -14.31 0.64 -6.14
N HIS A 179 -15.44 1.32 -5.92
CA HIS A 179 -15.49 2.50 -5.07
C HIS A 179 -15.12 2.18 -3.62
N LEU A 180 -15.76 1.18 -3.01
CA LEU A 180 -15.50 0.74 -1.63
C LEU A 180 -14.06 0.26 -1.44
N LEU A 181 -13.55 -0.55 -2.39
CA LEU A 181 -12.16 -0.97 -2.38
C LEU A 181 -11.21 0.25 -2.45
N GLY A 182 -11.54 1.23 -3.29
CA GLY A 182 -10.83 2.50 -3.39
C GLY A 182 -10.78 3.25 -2.06
N LEU A 183 -11.88 3.29 -1.31
CA LEU A 183 -11.94 3.91 0.03
C LEU A 183 -11.01 3.17 1.02
N VAL A 184 -11.10 1.83 1.10
CA VAL A 184 -10.24 1.02 1.97
C VAL A 184 -8.76 1.23 1.65
N MET A 185 -8.40 1.23 0.37
CA MET A 185 -7.02 1.41 -0.06
C MET A 185 -6.52 2.85 0.19
N ARG A 186 -7.35 3.88 -0.03
CA ARG A 186 -7.00 5.27 0.32
C ARG A 186 -6.79 5.43 1.82
N HIS A 187 -7.66 4.82 2.63
CA HIS A 187 -7.51 4.84 4.08
C HIS A 187 -6.20 4.18 4.52
N PHE A 188 -5.91 2.98 3.99
CA PHE A 188 -4.66 2.28 4.25
C PHE A 188 -3.42 3.11 3.84
N ASN A 189 -3.44 3.69 2.65
CA ASN A 189 -2.36 4.54 2.16
C ASN A 189 -2.18 5.78 3.03
N SER A 190 -3.26 6.37 3.56
CA SER A 190 -3.18 7.52 4.45
C SER A 190 -2.44 7.18 5.76
N ILE A 191 -2.66 5.98 6.31
CA ILE A 191 -1.95 5.49 7.50
C ILE A 191 -0.47 5.28 7.19
N VAL A 192 -0.14 4.66 6.05
CA VAL A 192 1.24 4.47 5.61
C VAL A 192 1.96 5.81 5.46
N LEU A 193 1.35 6.77 4.76
CA LEU A 193 1.89 8.11 4.58
C LEU A 193 2.05 8.86 5.92
N GLY A 194 1.08 8.70 6.83
CA GLY A 194 1.15 9.23 8.19
C GLY A 194 2.38 8.74 8.96
N LEU A 195 2.65 7.43 8.90
CA LEU A 195 3.83 6.81 9.51
C LEU A 195 5.16 7.28 8.89
N GLU A 196 5.18 7.67 7.62
CA GLU A 196 6.38 8.17 6.93
C GLU A 196 6.71 9.64 7.22
N GLN A 197 5.80 10.38 7.85
CA GLN A 197 6.05 11.78 8.23
C GLN A 197 7.14 11.90 9.31
N VAL A 198 7.70 13.11 9.42
CA VAL A 198 8.71 13.45 10.44
C VAL A 198 8.27 14.70 11.20
N PRO A 199 7.70 14.59 12.42
CA PRO A 199 7.40 13.34 13.15
C PRO A 199 6.25 12.53 12.51
N PRO A 200 6.15 11.20 12.78
CA PRO A 200 5.02 10.40 12.33
C PRO A 200 3.69 10.95 12.85
N ALA A 201 2.68 10.98 11.99
CA ALA A 201 1.32 11.41 12.30
C ALA A 201 0.38 10.20 12.28
N LEU A 202 -0.29 9.95 13.40
CA LEU A 202 -1.24 8.85 13.58
C LEU A 202 -2.59 9.43 13.98
N TYR A 203 -3.66 8.87 13.41
CA TYR A 203 -5.03 9.24 13.73
C TYR A 203 -5.91 7.97 13.79
N PRO A 204 -5.72 7.11 14.81
CA PRO A 204 -6.56 5.92 14.97
C PRO A 204 -8.05 6.30 15.11
N LEU A 205 -8.92 5.45 14.56
CA LEU A 205 -10.37 5.66 14.56
C LEU A 205 -11.04 4.67 15.52
N TRP A 206 -11.58 5.16 16.63
CA TRP A 206 -12.46 4.39 17.53
C TRP A 206 -13.54 5.29 18.16
N PRO A 207 -14.70 4.73 18.50
CA PRO A 207 -15.83 5.52 18.99
C PRO A 207 -15.66 5.99 20.44
N ILE A 208 -16.37 7.07 20.77
CA ILE A 208 -16.71 7.42 22.15
C ILE A 208 -17.97 6.63 22.52
N THR A 209 -17.85 5.77 23.52
CA THR A 209 -18.96 4.95 24.01
C THR A 209 -19.59 5.58 25.25
N HIS A 210 -20.93 5.58 25.28
CA HIS A 210 -21.71 6.13 26.37
C HIS A 210 -22.10 5.04 27.37
N PHE A 211 -21.72 5.22 28.63
CA PHE A 211 -22.10 4.35 29.75
C PHE A 211 -22.87 5.16 30.81
N ASP A 212 -23.53 4.46 31.74
CA ASP A 212 -24.16 5.10 32.91
C ASP A 212 -23.16 5.95 33.73
N ALA A 213 -21.87 5.59 33.68
CA ALA A 213 -20.79 6.26 34.38
C ALA A 213 -20.21 7.48 33.63
N GLY A 214 -20.57 7.70 32.36
CA GLY A 214 -20.03 8.77 31.51
C GLY A 214 -19.64 8.30 30.11
N GLU A 215 -18.97 9.18 29.37
CA GLU A 215 -18.46 8.96 28.02
C GLU A 215 -17.00 8.56 28.07
N PHE A 216 -16.63 7.52 27.32
CA PHE A 216 -15.28 6.95 27.32
C PHE A 216 -14.86 6.60 25.90
N GLU A 217 -13.62 6.94 25.55
CA GLU A 217 -12.98 6.37 24.36
C GLU A 217 -12.71 4.89 24.60
N ASP A 218 -13.16 4.04 23.69
CA ASP A 218 -13.02 2.59 23.82
C ASP A 218 -12.44 2.02 22.53
N ALA A 219 -11.23 1.46 22.62
CA ALA A 219 -10.48 0.96 21.47
C ALA A 219 -10.52 -0.57 21.41
N GLU A 220 -11.48 -1.23 22.08
CA GLU A 220 -11.65 -2.68 22.09
C GLU A 220 -11.71 -3.27 20.67
N THR A 221 -12.67 -2.81 19.87
CA THR A 221 -12.88 -3.25 18.48
C THR A 221 -11.67 -2.94 17.58
N TRP A 222 -11.07 -1.76 17.75
CA TRP A 222 -9.85 -1.37 17.05
C TRP A 222 -8.68 -2.30 17.38
N ALA A 223 -8.47 -2.58 18.67
CA ALA A 223 -7.40 -3.44 19.14
C ALA A 223 -7.60 -4.90 18.69
N TYR A 224 -8.86 -5.33 18.59
CA TYR A 224 -9.22 -6.62 18.01
C TYR A 224 -8.80 -6.70 16.54
N GLY A 225 -9.15 -5.70 15.73
CA GLY A 225 -8.68 -5.59 14.34
C GLY A 225 -7.16 -5.61 14.21
N PHE A 226 -6.45 -4.86 15.06
CA PHE A 226 -4.98 -4.90 15.09
C PHE A 226 -4.45 -6.31 15.36
N THR A 227 -5.04 -7.00 16.33
CA THR A 227 -4.66 -8.36 16.72
C THR A 227 -4.94 -9.38 15.60
N GLU A 228 -6.04 -9.23 14.86
CA GLU A 228 -6.36 -10.05 13.68
C GLU A 228 -5.30 -9.91 12.57
N ALA A 229 -4.82 -8.70 12.31
CA ALA A 229 -3.76 -8.48 11.33
C ALA A 229 -2.40 -9.06 11.77
N VAL A 230 -2.09 -9.00 13.07
CA VAL A 230 -0.90 -9.66 13.64
C VAL A 230 -0.93 -11.18 13.40
N LYS A 231 -2.11 -11.81 13.52
CA LYS A 231 -2.30 -13.26 13.28
C LYS A 231 -2.02 -13.68 11.83
N LEU A 232 -2.00 -12.76 10.86
CA LEU A 232 -1.65 -13.08 9.47
C LEU A 232 -0.18 -13.49 9.29
N SER A 233 0.73 -12.94 10.10
CA SER A 233 2.16 -13.23 10.00
C SER A 233 2.82 -13.41 11.38
N PRO A 234 2.41 -14.40 12.20
CA PRO A 234 2.83 -14.50 13.60
C PRO A 234 4.35 -14.59 13.77
N SER A 235 5.01 -15.34 12.89
CA SER A 235 6.47 -15.49 12.89
C SER A 235 7.21 -14.18 12.63
N ALA A 236 6.64 -13.30 11.80
CA ALA A 236 7.25 -12.02 11.48
C ALA A 236 7.17 -11.06 12.67
N TRP A 237 6.09 -11.13 13.47
CA TRP A 237 5.89 -10.32 14.67
C TRP A 237 6.67 -10.81 15.90
N GLN A 238 7.09 -12.09 15.91
CA GLN A 238 7.80 -12.70 17.04
C GLN A 238 8.99 -11.89 17.59
N PRO A 239 9.87 -11.26 16.77
CA PRO A 239 10.98 -10.45 17.28
C PRO A 239 10.54 -9.29 18.20
N LEU A 240 9.37 -8.68 17.96
CA LEU A 240 8.81 -7.67 18.84
C LEU A 240 8.37 -8.30 20.17
N PHE A 241 7.72 -9.46 20.13
CA PHE A 241 7.24 -10.16 21.32
C PHE A 241 8.35 -10.80 22.16
N ASP A 242 9.49 -11.12 21.56
CA ASP A 242 10.67 -11.56 22.29
C ASP A 242 11.34 -10.39 23.05
N HIS A 243 11.18 -9.16 22.55
CA HIS A 243 11.69 -7.94 23.18
C HIS A 243 10.85 -7.56 24.42
N PRO A 244 11.45 -7.35 25.62
CA PRO A 244 10.70 -7.01 26.83
C PRO A 244 9.84 -5.75 26.69
N GLU A 245 10.40 -4.70 26.10
CA GLU A 245 9.70 -3.45 25.83
C GLU A 245 8.67 -3.61 24.70
N GLY A 246 8.94 -4.46 23.70
CA GLY A 246 7.98 -4.78 22.65
C GLY A 246 6.70 -5.40 23.19
N ARG A 247 6.81 -6.31 24.17
CA ARG A 247 5.65 -6.82 24.91
C ARG A 247 4.89 -5.74 25.67
N GLN A 248 5.59 -4.75 26.22
CA GLN A 248 4.94 -3.65 26.95
C GLN A 248 4.20 -2.71 26.00
N TRP A 249 4.75 -2.41 24.82
CA TRP A 249 4.07 -1.60 23.81
C TRP A 249 2.86 -2.32 23.23
N TYR A 250 2.95 -3.63 22.99
CA TYR A 250 1.80 -4.39 22.49
C TYR A 250 0.71 -4.62 23.55
N ARG A 251 1.05 -4.52 24.84
CA ARG A 251 0.17 -4.87 25.95
C ARG A 251 -1.22 -4.20 25.94
N PRO A 252 -1.40 -2.88 25.76
CA PRO A 252 -2.74 -2.28 25.71
C PRO A 252 -3.60 -2.87 24.57
N ILE A 253 -3.00 -3.14 23.41
CA ILE A 253 -3.67 -3.76 22.26
C ILE A 253 -4.05 -5.21 22.60
N HIS A 254 -3.14 -5.99 23.18
CA HIS A 254 -3.42 -7.35 23.61
C HIS A 254 -4.58 -7.42 24.62
N LEU A 255 -4.56 -6.57 25.65
CA LEU A 255 -5.58 -6.59 26.70
C LEU A 255 -6.98 -6.25 26.18
N LEU A 256 -7.05 -5.36 25.19
CA LEU A 256 -8.31 -4.90 24.61
C LEU A 256 -8.80 -5.82 23.48
N GLY A 257 -7.90 -6.42 22.70
CA GLY A 257 -8.25 -7.06 21.43
C GLY A 257 -7.99 -8.56 21.31
N ALA A 258 -7.48 -9.23 22.34
CA ALA A 258 -7.22 -10.67 22.25
C ALA A 258 -8.47 -11.51 22.53
N ASP A 259 -8.68 -12.56 21.72
CA ASP A 259 -9.78 -13.52 21.88
C ASP A 259 -9.79 -14.18 23.27
N GLU A 260 -8.59 -14.42 23.82
CA GLU A 260 -8.39 -15.05 25.11
C GLU A 260 -7.36 -14.28 25.94
N VAL A 261 -7.75 -13.93 27.17
CA VAL A 261 -6.88 -13.31 28.18
C VAL A 261 -7.00 -14.06 29.50
N SER A 262 -5.97 -13.99 30.34
CA SER A 262 -6.04 -14.58 31.68
C SER A 262 -7.07 -13.86 32.57
N PRO A 263 -7.60 -14.50 33.63
CA PRO A 263 -8.50 -13.82 34.58
C PRO A 263 -7.89 -12.58 35.23
N GLU A 264 -6.56 -12.56 35.41
CA GLU A 264 -5.82 -11.41 35.91
C GLU A 264 -5.79 -10.25 34.90
N GLU A 265 -5.68 -10.55 33.61
CA GLU A 265 -5.71 -9.57 32.53
C GLU A 265 -7.13 -9.04 32.27
N GLU A 266 -8.12 -9.93 32.28
CA GLU A 266 -9.54 -9.57 32.21
C GLU A 266 -9.92 -8.59 33.33
N ALA A 267 -9.38 -8.79 34.53
CA ALA A 267 -9.60 -7.86 35.66
C ALA A 267 -9.12 -6.42 35.38
N LEU A 268 -8.25 -6.22 34.40
CA LEU A 268 -7.72 -4.93 34.00
C LEU A 268 -8.56 -4.22 32.93
N THR A 269 -9.59 -4.86 32.36
CA THR A 269 -10.43 -4.30 31.27
C THR A 269 -11.92 -4.27 31.64
N ARG A 270 -12.28 -4.65 32.88
CA ARG A 270 -13.67 -4.79 33.33
C ARG A 270 -14.52 -3.52 33.28
N THR A 271 -13.90 -2.37 33.46
CA THR A 271 -14.62 -1.09 33.55
C THR A 271 -14.29 -0.19 32.36
N PRO A 272 -15.24 0.66 31.91
CA PRO A 272 -14.99 1.63 30.84
C PRO A 272 -13.77 2.52 31.11
N ALA A 273 -13.60 2.98 32.36
CA ALA A 273 -12.45 3.80 32.76
C ALA A 273 -11.11 3.07 32.62
N GLN A 274 -11.07 1.76 32.87
CA GLN A 274 -9.86 0.97 32.67
C GLN A 274 -9.54 0.80 31.19
N ARG A 275 -10.56 0.52 30.35
CA ARG A 275 -10.36 0.40 28.89
C ARG A 275 -9.92 1.72 28.27
N ALA A 276 -10.57 2.83 28.63
CA ALA A 276 -10.15 4.16 28.21
C ALA A 276 -8.70 4.48 28.60
N ALA A 277 -8.27 4.07 29.79
CA ALA A 277 -6.88 4.24 30.22
C ALA A 277 -5.90 3.39 29.38
N LEU A 278 -6.32 2.24 28.86
CA LEU A 278 -5.53 1.42 27.92
C LEU A 278 -5.56 2.04 26.52
N SER A 279 -6.71 2.50 26.03
CA SER A 279 -6.86 3.19 24.74
C SER A 279 -5.92 4.40 24.63
N ALA A 280 -5.84 5.22 25.68
CA ALA A 280 -4.95 6.37 25.75
C ALA A 280 -3.44 6.03 25.65
N GLN A 281 -3.06 4.75 25.80
CA GLN A 281 -1.67 4.29 25.64
C GLN A 281 -1.36 3.79 24.22
N ILE A 282 -2.38 3.57 23.39
CA ILE A 282 -2.22 2.92 22.07
C ILE A 282 -1.37 3.78 21.14
N GLU A 283 -1.65 5.08 20.98
CA GLU A 283 -0.89 5.94 20.07
C GLU A 283 0.61 5.95 20.39
N GLY A 284 0.94 6.13 21.67
CA GLY A 284 2.33 6.06 22.14
C GLY A 284 2.96 4.70 21.85
N SER A 285 2.20 3.62 22.01
CA SER A 285 2.65 2.27 21.72
C SER A 285 2.90 2.03 20.22
N LEU A 286 2.04 2.55 19.34
CA LEU A 286 2.23 2.51 17.89
C LEU A 286 3.52 3.20 17.47
N LEU A 287 3.81 4.37 18.02
CA LEU A 287 5.07 5.08 17.74
C LEU A 287 6.30 4.26 18.15
N GLN A 288 6.26 3.58 19.30
CA GLN A 288 7.38 2.74 19.74
C GLN A 288 7.55 1.49 18.86
N MET A 289 6.45 0.80 18.52
CA MET A 289 6.51 -0.38 17.64
C MET A 289 6.95 0.01 16.22
N HIS A 290 6.50 1.15 15.70
CA HIS A 290 6.97 1.69 14.43
C HIS A 290 8.49 1.95 14.46
N ALA A 291 8.98 2.64 15.50
CA ALA A 291 10.41 2.90 15.67
C ALA A 291 11.24 1.61 15.78
N PHE A 292 10.70 0.57 16.41
CA PHE A 292 11.35 -0.75 16.48
C PHE A 292 11.53 -1.40 15.10
N TRP A 293 10.53 -1.30 14.22
CA TRP A 293 10.60 -1.87 12.88
C TRP A 293 11.33 -1.00 11.86
N LEU A 294 11.50 0.29 12.12
CA LEU A 294 12.09 1.24 11.18
C LEU A 294 13.47 0.80 10.63
N PRO A 295 14.45 0.35 11.46
CA PRO A 295 15.73 -0.12 10.94
C PRO A 295 15.60 -1.33 10.01
N LEU A 296 14.71 -2.27 10.32
CA LEU A 296 14.46 -3.45 9.48
C LEU A 296 13.90 -3.02 8.12
N ARG A 297 12.90 -2.14 8.12
CA ARG A 297 12.29 -1.64 6.89
C ARG A 297 13.25 -0.83 6.03
N GLN A 298 14.08 -0.01 6.64
CA GLN A 298 15.12 0.72 5.92
C GLN A 298 16.08 -0.23 5.19
N VAL A 299 16.53 -1.31 5.86
CA VAL A 299 17.38 -2.33 5.23
C VAL A 299 16.66 -3.05 4.08
N VAL A 300 15.38 -3.38 4.25
CA VAL A 300 14.57 -4.01 3.18
C VAL A 300 14.43 -3.06 1.98
N ALA A 301 14.08 -1.80 2.22
CA ALA A 301 13.95 -0.78 1.17
C ALA A 301 15.27 -0.52 0.45
N GLU A 302 16.39 -0.45 1.18
CA GLU A 302 17.72 -0.32 0.59
C GLU A 302 18.10 -1.51 -0.28
N ARG A 303 17.82 -2.74 0.17
CA ARG A 303 18.03 -3.96 -0.63
C ARG A 303 17.17 -3.97 -1.88
N ALA A 304 15.92 -3.56 -1.79
CA ALA A 304 15.02 -3.43 -2.93
C ALA A 304 15.54 -2.41 -3.94
N ARG A 305 15.95 -1.21 -3.49
CA ARG A 305 16.58 -0.17 -4.32
C ARG A 305 17.87 -0.66 -4.95
N ALA A 306 18.70 -1.40 -4.21
CA ALA A 306 19.94 -1.96 -4.72
C ALA A 306 19.69 -3.04 -5.78
N ARG A 307 18.66 -3.88 -5.61
CA ARG A 307 18.22 -4.86 -6.62
C ARG A 307 17.69 -4.15 -7.87
N ALA A 308 16.83 -3.15 -7.72
CA ALA A 308 16.31 -2.36 -8.83
C ALA A 308 17.45 -1.72 -9.64
N ARG A 309 18.42 -1.08 -8.98
CA ARG A 309 19.63 -0.51 -9.63
C ARG A 309 20.47 -1.54 -10.40
N ARG A 310 20.49 -2.81 -9.97
CA ARG A 310 21.21 -3.88 -10.67
C ARG A 310 20.47 -4.37 -11.91
N LEU A 311 19.13 -4.36 -11.86
CA LEU A 311 18.25 -4.78 -12.95
C LEU A 311 18.03 -3.66 -13.97
N SER A 312 18.28 -2.39 -13.60
CA SER A 312 18.25 -1.27 -14.54
C SER A 312 19.13 -1.55 -15.76
N PRO A 313 18.65 -1.32 -16.99
CA PRO A 313 19.42 -1.54 -18.21
C PRO A 313 20.77 -0.84 -18.10
N LYS A 314 21.86 -1.62 -18.16
CA LYS A 314 23.20 -1.04 -18.20
C LYS A 314 23.35 -0.31 -19.52
N VAL A 315 23.41 1.01 -19.47
CA VAL A 315 23.56 1.82 -20.68
C VAL A 315 24.77 1.33 -21.47
N GLY A 316 24.51 0.90 -22.70
CA GLY A 316 25.50 0.30 -23.55
C GLY A 316 26.63 1.30 -23.80
N ARG A 317 27.88 0.82 -23.82
CA ARG A 317 29.07 1.68 -24.03
C ARG A 317 28.97 2.56 -25.28
N ASN A 318 28.17 2.17 -26.27
CA ASN A 318 27.93 2.91 -27.52
C ASN A 318 26.55 3.59 -27.63
N GLU A 319 25.66 3.44 -26.65
CA GLU A 319 24.33 4.05 -26.62
C GLU A 319 24.39 5.55 -26.30
N PRO A 320 23.34 6.32 -26.63
CA PRO A 320 23.20 7.70 -26.20
C PRO A 320 23.38 7.82 -24.69
N CYS A 321 24.18 8.79 -24.25
CA CYS A 321 24.47 9.00 -22.85
C CYS A 321 23.23 9.60 -22.15
N PRO A 322 22.78 9.03 -21.02
CA PRO A 322 21.53 9.41 -20.36
C PRO A 322 21.56 10.81 -19.72
N CYS A 323 22.73 11.48 -19.67
CA CYS A 323 22.85 12.86 -19.21
C CYS A 323 22.36 13.93 -20.21
N GLY A 324 21.76 13.51 -21.34
CA GLY A 324 21.24 14.44 -22.36
C GLY A 324 22.31 15.08 -23.26
N SER A 325 23.57 14.67 -23.18
CA SER A 325 24.67 15.29 -23.96
C SER A 325 24.66 14.98 -25.46
N GLY A 326 23.80 14.06 -25.92
CA GLY A 326 23.76 13.54 -27.29
C GLY A 326 24.99 12.72 -27.71
N LYS A 327 25.97 12.52 -26.81
CA LYS A 327 27.18 11.72 -27.08
C LYS A 327 26.96 10.26 -26.70
N LYS A 328 27.76 9.34 -27.27
CA LYS A 328 27.81 7.94 -26.81
C LYS A 328 28.31 7.87 -25.36
N PHE A 329 27.76 6.98 -24.53
CA PHE A 329 28.11 6.86 -23.12
C PHE A 329 29.62 6.81 -22.85
N LYS A 330 30.38 6.01 -23.61
CA LYS A 330 31.87 5.93 -23.50
C LYS A 330 32.64 7.22 -23.79
N LYS A 331 32.00 8.19 -24.41
CA LYS A 331 32.58 9.50 -24.76
C LYS A 331 32.01 10.62 -23.89
N CYS A 332 31.24 10.27 -22.87
CA CYS A 332 30.64 11.19 -21.90
C CYS A 332 30.76 10.57 -20.50
N CYS A 333 29.67 10.30 -19.79
CA CYS A 333 29.70 9.82 -18.40
C CYS A 333 30.43 8.47 -18.22
N GLY A 334 30.60 7.66 -19.27
CA GLY A 334 31.39 6.43 -19.26
C GLY A 334 32.82 6.59 -19.79
N ALA A 335 33.31 7.82 -19.94
CA ALA A 335 34.68 8.09 -20.37
C ALA A 335 35.67 7.83 -19.21
N PRO A 336 36.89 7.34 -19.49
CA PRO A 336 37.90 7.11 -18.46
C PRO A 336 38.30 8.36 -17.66
N SER A 337 38.03 9.56 -18.19
CA SER A 337 38.28 10.84 -17.52
C SER A 337 37.20 11.23 -16.51
N GLU A 338 36.02 10.60 -16.56
CA GLU A 338 34.84 10.93 -15.73
C GLU A 338 34.57 9.87 -14.65
N LEU A 339 35.17 8.68 -14.76
CA LEU A 339 35.09 7.58 -13.80
C LEU A 339 36.31 7.65 -12.88
N HIS A 340 36.22 8.46 -11.82
CA HIS A 340 37.24 8.56 -10.77
C HIS A 340 37.11 7.49 -9.71
#